data_AF-A0A2E4HY09-F1
#
_entry.id   AF-A0A2E4HY09-F1
#
_cell.length_a   1.000
_cell.length_b   1.000
_cell.length_c   1.000
_cell.angle_alpha   90.00
_cell.angle_beta   90.00
_cell.angle_gamma   90.00
#
_symmetry.space_group_name_H-M   'P 1'
#
loop_
_entity.id
_entity.type
_entity.pdbx_description
1 polymer ?
#
loop_
_entity_poly.entity_id
_entity_poly.type
_entity_poly.pdbx_seq_one_letter_code
_entity_poly.pdbx_strand_id
1 'polypeptide(L)'
;MIGQIARVGQFAVVLSFVCNFTPVEGLFAQIAVVDKEENIRASENGVLLGQMTEGSELEFLASRDNWLQVNLEGWVWEESLQAVDTDDFDLRVSAAEGENIRNRPQGLIVGRLENGTLLESVERVSGWIRVQRRVWIWSESVDVQTMNMESEIGSAKVGKIEPEWLALGEGLAVLDGPNGDTLVRAQQPSTFEVLARQGNWAQVSIKGWLWAPETSEDLQRLPVLVDVNIDDLSDRPHEFEGRFLQWDLQFVTIEKADGIRSDFYENENFLVTRLANTEDNFIYVTVGSEFFEEVSFLNPMDEVRVVGRLRTASEKLTNAPILELMSLERKIP
;
A
#
# COMPACT_ATOMS: atom_id res chain seq x y z
N MET A 1 -6.65 84.13 -19.10
CA MET A 1 -5.20 84.12 -19.40
C MET A 1 -4.57 83.20 -18.36
N ILE A 2 -3.97 82.08 -18.79
CA ILE A 2 -3.10 81.15 -18.00
C ILE A 2 -3.90 80.39 -16.90
N GLY A 3 -4.04 79.07 -16.87
CA GLY A 3 -3.12 77.99 -17.21
C GLY A 3 -2.60 77.35 -15.90
N GLN A 4 -2.73 76.02 -15.81
CA GLN A 4 -1.94 75.08 -14.99
C GLN A 4 -2.44 74.52 -13.64
N ILE A 5 -2.60 73.18 -13.69
CA ILE A 5 -2.00 72.13 -12.83
C ILE A 5 -2.80 71.61 -11.63
N ALA A 6 -3.02 70.29 -11.74
CA ALA A 6 -3.50 69.29 -10.80
C ALA A 6 -2.95 69.34 -9.37
N ARG A 7 -3.74 68.84 -8.43
CA ARG A 7 -3.34 67.70 -7.59
C ARG A 7 -4.53 67.05 -6.90
N VAL A 8 -4.68 65.76 -7.19
CA VAL A 8 -5.59 64.80 -6.55
C VAL A 8 -5.06 64.52 -5.14
N GLY A 9 -5.90 64.71 -4.11
CA GLY A 9 -5.62 64.31 -2.74
C GLY A 9 -6.37 63.01 -2.41
N GLN A 10 -5.63 61.91 -2.29
CA GLN A 10 -6.10 60.59 -1.93
C GLN A 10 -6.74 60.55 -0.53
N PHE A 11 -7.95 60.00 -0.44
CA PHE A 11 -8.40 59.29 0.76
C PHE A 11 -7.96 57.83 0.61
N ALA A 12 -7.12 57.34 1.51
CA ALA A 12 -6.87 55.91 1.65
C ALA A 12 -6.96 55.54 3.13
N VAL A 13 -8.09 54.94 3.48
CA VAL A 13 -8.26 54.17 4.71
C VAL A 13 -7.39 52.93 4.57
N VAL A 14 -6.31 52.85 5.34
CA VAL A 14 -5.49 51.63 5.43
C VAL A 14 -6.21 50.67 6.36
N LEU A 15 -6.97 49.75 5.76
CA LEU A 15 -7.50 48.58 6.45
C LEU A 15 -6.41 47.50 6.39
N SER A 16 -5.64 47.36 7.47
CA SER A 16 -4.64 46.30 7.60
C SER A 16 -5.34 44.95 7.79
N PHE A 17 -5.62 44.26 6.68
CA PHE A 17 -5.84 42.82 6.70
C PHE A 17 -4.46 42.14 6.77
N VAL A 18 -4.11 41.63 7.95
CA VAL A 18 -2.97 40.72 8.11
C VAL A 18 -3.42 39.36 7.58
N CYS A 19 -3.27 39.15 6.26
CA CYS A 19 -3.34 37.82 5.68
C CYS A 19 -2.10 37.04 6.13
N ASN A 20 -2.28 36.12 7.08
CA ASN A 20 -1.27 35.12 7.41
C ASN A 20 -1.05 34.24 6.17
N PHE A 21 0.01 34.53 5.42
CA PHE A 21 0.53 33.65 4.38
C PHE A 21 1.31 32.53 5.07
N THR A 22 0.71 31.35 5.16
CA THR A 22 1.43 30.11 5.52
C THR A 22 2.26 29.66 4.31
N PRO A 23 3.60 29.51 4.42
CA PRO A 23 4.45 29.15 3.29
C PRO A 23 4.31 27.67 2.88
N VAL A 24 4.74 27.34 1.64
CA VAL A 24 4.70 26.02 0.99
C VAL A 24 6.12 25.36 0.81
N GLU A 25 6.57 24.39 1.65
CA GLU A 25 7.83 23.57 1.69
C GLU A 25 7.60 22.42 0.68
N GLY A 26 8.66 22.17 -0.08
CA GLY A 26 9.44 20.94 -0.02
C GLY A 26 8.72 19.59 -0.12
N LEU A 27 9.12 18.81 -1.12
CA LEU A 27 9.03 17.36 -1.15
C LEU A 27 10.48 16.86 -1.22
N PHE A 28 10.94 16.09 -0.25
CA PHE A 28 12.11 15.23 -0.46
C PHE A 28 11.63 13.93 -1.11
N ALA A 29 11.74 13.86 -2.44
CA ALA A 29 11.45 12.64 -3.19
C ALA A 29 12.56 11.61 -2.97
N GLN A 30 12.22 10.43 -2.44
CA GLN A 30 13.10 9.26 -2.49
C GLN A 30 12.97 8.63 -3.87
N ILE A 31 14.08 8.20 -4.45
CA ILE A 31 14.11 7.61 -5.80
C ILE A 31 14.29 6.10 -5.66
N ALA A 32 13.39 5.36 -6.29
CA ALA A 32 13.44 3.93 -6.51
C ALA A 32 14.07 3.67 -7.88
N VAL A 33 15.21 2.97 -7.93
CA VAL A 33 15.87 2.56 -9.17
C VAL A 33 15.57 1.09 -9.43
N VAL A 34 15.01 0.80 -10.60
CA VAL A 34 14.67 -0.58 -10.99
C VAL A 34 15.95 -1.35 -11.34
N ASP A 35 16.32 -2.35 -10.54
CA ASP A 35 17.58 -3.11 -10.69
C ASP A 35 17.53 -4.17 -11.79
N LYS A 36 16.33 -4.62 -12.14
CA LYS A 36 16.06 -5.58 -13.21
C LYS A 36 14.66 -5.32 -13.75
N GLU A 37 14.40 -5.71 -15.01
CA GLU A 37 13.07 -5.58 -15.60
C GLU A 37 12.00 -6.21 -14.68
N GLU A 38 10.97 -5.43 -14.33
CA GLU A 38 9.99 -5.83 -13.32
C GLU A 38 8.58 -5.34 -13.66
N ASN A 39 7.59 -6.14 -13.28
CA ASN A 39 6.18 -5.84 -13.46
C ASN A 39 5.68 -4.74 -12.50
N ILE A 40 4.78 -3.91 -13.01
CA ILE A 40 4.04 -2.92 -12.22
C ILE A 40 2.54 -3.25 -12.18
N ARG A 41 1.92 -3.06 -11.02
CA ARG A 41 0.56 -3.52 -10.73
C ARG A 41 -0.33 -2.45 -10.09
N ALA A 42 -1.64 -2.62 -10.24
CA ALA A 42 -2.63 -1.66 -9.71
C ALA A 42 -2.76 -1.70 -8.18
N SER A 43 -2.54 -2.86 -7.60
CA SER A 43 -2.44 -3.12 -6.17
C SER A 43 -1.32 -4.14 -5.95
N GLU A 44 -0.95 -4.36 -4.69
CA GLU A 44 -0.25 -5.59 -4.29
C GLU A 44 -0.97 -6.79 -4.92
N ASN A 45 -0.23 -7.62 -5.67
CA ASN A 45 -0.75 -8.78 -6.41
C ASN A 45 -1.92 -8.50 -7.39
N GLY A 46 -2.17 -7.22 -7.72
CA GLY A 46 -3.29 -6.83 -8.56
C GLY A 46 -3.06 -7.07 -10.04
N VAL A 47 -4.00 -6.55 -10.84
CA VAL A 47 -3.92 -6.54 -12.31
C VAL A 47 -2.57 -5.99 -12.76
N LEU A 48 -1.92 -6.72 -13.68
CA LEU A 48 -0.71 -6.29 -14.36
C LEU A 48 -1.02 -5.05 -15.19
N LEU A 49 -0.24 -4.00 -14.98
CA LEU A 49 -0.40 -2.73 -15.70
C LEU A 49 0.71 -2.49 -16.72
N GLY A 50 1.79 -3.24 -16.63
CA GLY A 50 2.98 -3.02 -17.43
C GLY A 50 4.24 -3.59 -16.81
N GLN A 51 5.36 -3.23 -17.40
CA GLN A 51 6.71 -3.59 -17.01
C GLN A 51 7.60 -2.36 -17.05
N MET A 52 8.53 -2.27 -16.11
CA MET A 52 9.54 -1.22 -16.02
C MET A 52 10.89 -1.78 -16.47
N THR A 53 11.62 -0.99 -17.24
CA THR A 53 12.96 -1.35 -17.71
C THR A 53 13.98 -1.15 -16.59
N GLU A 54 15.00 -1.99 -16.55
CA GLU A 54 16.18 -1.81 -15.69
C GLU A 54 16.79 -0.40 -15.84
N GLY A 55 17.20 0.18 -14.71
CA GLY A 55 17.73 1.54 -14.60
C GLY A 55 16.67 2.64 -14.60
N SER A 56 15.37 2.29 -14.60
CA SER A 56 14.31 3.29 -14.52
C SER A 56 14.20 3.88 -13.13
N GLU A 57 14.08 5.20 -13.05
CA GLU A 57 13.91 5.95 -11.81
C GLU A 57 12.42 6.23 -11.57
N LEU A 58 11.95 5.90 -10.38
CA LEU A 58 10.58 6.06 -9.92
C LEU A 58 10.56 6.82 -8.60
N GLU A 59 9.52 7.58 -8.34
CA GLU A 59 9.35 8.22 -7.03
C GLU A 59 8.81 7.18 -6.03
N PHE A 60 9.57 6.92 -4.98
CA PHE A 60 9.14 6.02 -3.90
C PHE A 60 8.09 6.72 -3.03
N LEU A 61 6.97 6.03 -2.79
CA LEU A 61 5.88 6.54 -1.97
C LEU A 61 5.76 5.79 -0.65
N ALA A 62 5.74 4.46 -0.71
CA ALA A 62 5.59 3.60 0.47
C ALA A 62 6.15 2.20 0.21
N SER A 63 6.45 1.47 1.28
CA SER A 63 6.73 0.04 1.23
C SER A 63 5.66 -0.70 2.03
N ARG A 64 5.19 -1.83 1.51
CA ARG A 64 4.27 -2.74 2.21
C ARG A 64 4.63 -4.17 1.86
N ASP A 65 4.97 -4.95 2.88
CA ASP A 65 5.50 -6.30 2.74
C ASP A 65 6.70 -6.31 1.78
N ASN A 66 6.56 -7.00 0.65
CA ASN A 66 7.59 -7.10 -0.38
C ASN A 66 7.27 -6.25 -1.62
N TRP A 67 6.33 -5.31 -1.50
CA TRP A 67 5.95 -4.40 -2.57
C TRP A 67 6.31 -2.96 -2.21
N LEU A 68 6.85 -2.24 -3.18
CA LEU A 68 7.00 -0.81 -3.11
C LEU A 68 5.85 -0.17 -3.87
N GLN A 69 5.14 0.73 -3.22
CA GLN A 69 4.29 1.67 -3.90
C GLN A 69 5.16 2.81 -4.41
N VAL A 70 5.07 3.05 -5.71
CA VAL A 70 5.85 4.07 -6.42
C VAL A 70 4.91 4.89 -7.29
N ASN A 71 5.28 6.15 -7.53
CA ASN A 71 4.63 6.96 -8.55
C ASN A 71 5.34 6.69 -9.89
N LEU A 72 4.62 6.03 -10.80
CA LEU A 72 5.04 5.92 -12.18
C LEU A 72 4.74 7.24 -12.87
N GLU A 73 5.75 7.82 -13.51
CA GLU A 73 5.59 9.03 -14.32
C GLU A 73 6.35 8.92 -15.63
N GLY A 74 5.77 9.48 -16.70
CA GLY A 74 6.45 9.53 -17.99
C GLY A 74 5.53 9.95 -19.13
N TRP A 75 6.08 9.89 -20.34
CA TRP A 75 5.43 10.35 -21.56
C TRP A 75 4.96 9.17 -22.41
N VAL A 76 3.69 9.22 -22.79
CA VAL A 76 3.00 8.21 -23.59
C VAL A 76 2.48 8.88 -24.87
N TRP A 77 2.47 8.13 -25.98
CA TRP A 77 1.98 8.64 -27.25
C TRP A 77 0.45 8.84 -27.19
N GLU A 78 -0.05 9.97 -27.67
CA GLU A 78 -1.46 10.34 -27.51
C GLU A 78 -2.40 9.41 -28.29
N GLU A 79 -1.99 8.93 -29.47
CA GLU A 79 -2.84 8.08 -30.34
C GLU A 79 -3.08 6.66 -29.80
N SER A 80 -2.29 6.22 -28.82
CA SER A 80 -2.48 4.95 -28.13
C SER A 80 -3.28 5.08 -26.83
N LEU A 81 -3.82 6.27 -26.57
CA LEU A 81 -4.64 6.58 -25.41
C LEU A 81 -6.08 6.88 -25.82
N GLN A 82 -7.01 6.49 -24.94
CA GLN A 82 -8.43 6.81 -25.03
C GLN A 82 -8.84 7.56 -23.78
N ALA A 83 -9.55 8.68 -23.95
CA ALA A 83 -10.15 9.40 -22.83
C ALA A 83 -11.25 8.55 -22.16
N VAL A 84 -11.24 8.53 -20.83
CA VAL A 84 -12.24 7.85 -20.00
C VAL A 84 -12.69 8.81 -18.89
N ASP A 85 -13.85 8.53 -18.31
CA ASP A 85 -14.40 9.27 -17.17
C ASP A 85 -14.61 8.27 -16.04
N THR A 86 -13.63 8.15 -15.15
CA THR A 86 -13.64 7.28 -13.97
C THR A 86 -13.04 8.07 -12.82
N ASP A 87 -13.56 7.89 -11.60
CA ASP A 87 -13.34 8.81 -10.46
C ASP A 87 -11.90 9.31 -10.29
N ASP A 88 -10.89 8.46 -10.49
CA ASP A 88 -9.47 8.79 -10.28
C ASP A 88 -8.62 8.86 -11.57
N PHE A 89 -9.17 8.59 -12.77
CA PHE A 89 -8.39 8.48 -14.02
C PHE A 89 -9.13 9.02 -15.24
N ASP A 90 -8.42 9.76 -16.09
CA ASP A 90 -8.96 10.40 -17.30
C ASP A 90 -8.49 9.76 -18.61
N LEU A 91 -7.56 8.80 -18.54
CA LEU A 91 -6.98 8.13 -19.69
C LEU A 91 -6.92 6.61 -19.52
N ARG A 92 -6.98 5.91 -20.64
CA ARG A 92 -6.77 4.46 -20.74
C ARG A 92 -5.87 4.15 -21.93
N VAL A 93 -4.93 3.23 -21.77
CA VAL A 93 -4.16 2.67 -22.90
C VAL A 93 -5.08 1.84 -23.79
N SER A 94 -5.26 2.25 -25.05
CA SER A 94 -6.15 1.61 -26.02
C SER A 94 -5.41 0.84 -27.13
N ALA A 95 -4.09 0.99 -27.25
CA ALA A 95 -3.29 0.21 -28.19
C ALA A 95 -3.33 -1.29 -27.83
N ALA A 96 -3.63 -2.15 -28.81
CA ALA A 96 -3.87 -3.58 -28.59
C ALA A 96 -2.68 -4.32 -27.96
N GLU A 97 -1.47 -3.94 -28.36
CA GLU A 97 -0.23 -4.52 -27.85
C GLU A 97 0.27 -3.79 -26.59
N GLY A 98 -0.45 -2.79 -26.06
CA GLY A 98 0.07 -1.85 -25.06
C GLY A 98 0.87 -0.70 -25.67
N GLU A 99 1.53 0.10 -24.83
CA GLU A 99 2.31 1.27 -25.26
C GLU A 99 3.57 1.48 -24.40
N ASN A 100 4.61 2.09 -24.97
CA ASN A 100 5.80 2.47 -24.24
C ASN A 100 5.58 3.75 -23.44
N ILE A 101 6.06 3.76 -22.19
CA ILE A 101 6.24 4.98 -21.41
C ILE A 101 7.71 5.42 -21.49
N ARG A 102 7.93 6.73 -21.67
CA ARG A 102 9.24 7.31 -21.92
C ARG A 102 9.58 8.41 -20.94
N ASN A 103 10.87 8.64 -20.68
CA ASN A 103 11.30 9.74 -19.81
C ASN A 103 11.04 11.14 -20.38
N ARG A 104 10.88 11.26 -21.70
CA ARG A 104 10.50 12.48 -22.43
C ARG A 104 9.88 12.13 -23.77
N PRO A 105 9.20 13.06 -24.46
CA PRO A 105 8.73 12.83 -25.82
C PRO A 105 9.85 12.34 -26.73
N GLN A 106 9.63 11.23 -27.45
CA GLN A 106 10.63 10.57 -28.30
C GLN A 106 11.94 10.18 -27.55
N GLY A 107 11.89 10.07 -26.22
CA GLY A 107 13.02 9.77 -25.35
C GLY A 107 13.29 8.28 -25.17
N LEU A 108 14.06 7.95 -24.12
CA LEU A 108 14.31 6.57 -23.73
C LEU A 108 13.02 5.93 -23.22
N ILE A 109 12.83 4.66 -23.55
CA ILE A 109 11.76 3.84 -22.99
C ILE A 109 12.18 3.50 -21.55
N VAL A 110 11.33 3.86 -20.60
CA VAL A 110 11.50 3.50 -19.18
C VAL A 110 10.57 2.35 -18.79
N GLY A 111 9.58 2.05 -19.62
CA GLY A 111 8.73 0.90 -19.40
C GLY A 111 7.71 0.73 -20.51
N ARG A 112 6.85 -0.27 -20.33
CA ARG A 112 5.77 -0.62 -21.24
C ARG A 112 4.49 -0.80 -20.43
N LEU A 113 3.42 -0.17 -20.86
CA LEU A 113 2.10 -0.24 -20.27
C LEU A 113 1.22 -1.21 -21.05
N GLU A 114 0.45 -2.01 -20.34
CA GLU A 114 -0.52 -2.95 -20.91
C GLU A 114 -1.78 -2.23 -21.44
N ASN A 115 -2.47 -2.89 -22.37
CA ASN A 115 -3.79 -2.44 -22.81
C ASN A 115 -4.77 -2.38 -21.62
N GLY A 116 -5.57 -1.32 -21.55
CA GLY A 116 -6.54 -1.12 -20.49
C GLY A 116 -5.99 -0.42 -19.24
N THR A 117 -4.67 -0.19 -19.15
CA THR A 117 -4.08 0.56 -18.03
C THR A 117 -4.67 1.96 -17.95
N LEU A 118 -5.23 2.30 -16.79
CA LEU A 118 -5.79 3.61 -16.50
C LEU A 118 -4.68 4.58 -16.08
N LEU A 119 -4.75 5.84 -16.46
CA LEU A 119 -3.70 6.84 -16.23
C LEU A 119 -4.34 8.18 -15.90
N GLU A 120 -3.63 9.01 -15.15
CA GLU A 120 -3.98 10.42 -14.94
C GLU A 120 -3.11 11.29 -15.85
N SER A 121 -3.72 12.21 -16.59
CA SER A 121 -3.00 13.19 -17.40
C SER A 121 -2.46 14.34 -16.54
N VAL A 122 -1.17 14.62 -16.69
CA VAL A 122 -0.49 15.73 -16.01
C VAL A 122 -0.28 16.88 -16.98
N GLU A 123 0.23 16.58 -18.17
CA GLU A 123 0.59 17.58 -19.18
C GLU A 123 0.42 17.01 -20.59
N ARG A 124 0.09 17.84 -21.58
CA ARG A 124 -0.01 17.45 -22.99
C ARG A 124 0.90 18.31 -23.85
N VAL A 125 1.73 17.68 -24.69
CA VAL A 125 2.65 18.34 -25.61
C VAL A 125 2.75 17.57 -26.92
N SER A 126 2.37 18.20 -28.03
CA SER A 126 2.69 17.77 -29.40
C SER A 126 2.54 16.26 -29.68
N GLY A 127 1.36 15.69 -29.43
CA GLY A 127 1.07 14.27 -29.66
C GLY A 127 1.57 13.35 -28.54
N TRP A 128 2.03 13.89 -27.41
CA TRP A 128 2.42 13.15 -26.22
C TRP A 128 1.68 13.65 -25.01
N ILE A 129 1.40 12.74 -24.09
CA ILE A 129 0.80 13.05 -22.81
C ILE A 129 1.76 12.59 -21.71
N ARG A 130 2.12 13.50 -20.81
CA ARG A 130 2.75 13.16 -19.55
C ARG A 130 1.68 12.62 -18.62
N VAL A 131 1.89 11.40 -18.17
CA VAL A 131 0.95 10.66 -17.34
C VAL A 131 1.59 10.34 -16.00
N GLN A 132 0.74 10.14 -15.00
CA GLN A 132 1.15 9.56 -13.74
C GLN A 132 0.22 8.43 -13.31
N ARG A 133 0.75 7.52 -12.50
CA ARG A 133 -0.01 6.45 -11.87
C ARG A 133 0.70 5.92 -10.64
N ARG A 134 -0.04 5.80 -9.52
CA ARG A 134 0.43 5.00 -8.39
C ARG A 134 0.38 3.52 -8.74
N VAL A 135 1.53 2.86 -8.66
CA VAL A 135 1.68 1.45 -8.98
C VAL A 135 2.46 0.74 -7.87
N TRP A 136 2.34 -0.57 -7.87
CA TRP A 136 3.09 -1.45 -6.99
C TRP A 136 4.12 -2.24 -7.80
N ILE A 137 5.35 -2.28 -7.30
CA ILE A 137 6.50 -2.98 -7.90
C ILE A 137 7.18 -3.84 -6.83
N TRP A 138 7.79 -4.97 -7.21
CA TRP A 138 8.45 -5.86 -6.25
C TRP A 138 9.69 -5.21 -5.64
N SER A 139 9.81 -5.24 -4.31
CA SER A 139 10.88 -4.53 -3.60
C SER A 139 12.26 -5.12 -3.84
N GLU A 140 12.40 -6.43 -4.07
CA GLU A 140 13.71 -7.04 -4.35
C GLU A 140 14.23 -6.74 -5.77
N SER A 141 13.42 -6.08 -6.59
CA SER A 141 13.77 -5.67 -7.94
C SER A 141 14.12 -4.19 -8.02
N VAL A 142 14.19 -3.50 -6.87
CA VAL A 142 14.32 -2.04 -6.79
C VAL A 142 15.26 -1.63 -5.66
N ASP A 143 16.26 -0.83 -5.99
CA ASP A 143 17.13 -0.16 -5.03
C ASP A 143 16.53 1.21 -4.65
N VAL A 144 16.21 1.39 -3.36
CA VAL A 144 15.67 2.66 -2.85
C VAL A 144 16.81 3.53 -2.36
N GLN A 145 17.12 4.58 -3.12
CA GLN A 145 18.21 5.50 -2.83
C GLN A 145 17.69 6.76 -2.14
N THR A 146 18.28 7.07 -0.99
CA THR A 146 18.11 8.38 -0.35
C THR A 146 19.10 9.35 -0.99
N MET A 147 18.61 10.26 -1.84
CA MET A 147 19.47 11.33 -2.37
C MET A 147 19.79 12.33 -1.24
N ASN A 148 20.96 12.18 -0.62
CA ASN A 148 21.58 13.24 0.18
C ASN A 148 22.08 14.34 -0.76
N MET A 149 21.19 15.23 -1.20
CA MET A 149 21.58 16.49 -1.81
C MET A 149 21.96 17.49 -0.70
N GLU A 150 23.16 17.35 -0.17
CA GLU A 150 23.75 18.35 0.72
C GLU A 150 25.16 18.73 0.22
N SER A 151 25.22 19.65 -0.76
CA SER A 151 26.26 20.70 -0.92
C SER A 151 26.16 21.40 -2.28
N GLU A 152 25.46 22.53 -2.34
CA GLU A 152 26.09 23.85 -2.46
C GLU A 152 25.03 24.95 -2.36
N ILE A 153 25.28 25.87 -1.43
CA ILE A 153 24.41 26.95 -1.01
C ILE A 153 24.40 28.06 -2.05
N GLY A 154 23.20 28.49 -2.47
CA GLY A 154 23.02 29.65 -3.32
C GLY A 154 21.59 30.19 -3.39
N SER A 155 21.11 30.78 -2.29
CA SER A 155 20.03 31.78 -2.24
C SER A 155 18.56 31.29 -2.16
N ALA A 156 18.11 31.18 -0.91
CA ALA A 156 16.85 31.70 -0.37
C ALA A 156 15.57 31.55 -1.22
N LYS A 157 14.73 30.56 -0.86
CA LYS A 157 13.26 30.68 -0.90
C LYS A 157 12.62 29.93 0.28
N VAL A 158 11.56 30.53 0.80
CA VAL A 158 10.75 30.20 1.98
C VAL A 158 9.69 29.13 1.62
N GLY A 159 9.31 28.21 2.53
CA GLY A 159 8.14 27.30 2.33
C GLY A 159 7.96 26.18 3.39
N LYS A 160 6.70 25.83 3.88
CA LYS A 160 5.89 24.73 4.65
C LYS A 160 6.53 23.78 5.68
N ILE A 161 6.35 23.96 6.98
CA ILE A 161 6.69 22.92 7.99
C ILE A 161 6.34 21.49 7.51
N GLU A 162 7.35 20.73 7.02
CA GLU A 162 7.15 19.39 6.48
C GLU A 162 6.74 18.51 7.66
N PRO A 163 5.75 17.61 7.49
CA PRO A 163 5.47 16.63 8.52
C PRO A 163 6.76 15.88 8.79
N GLU A 164 7.29 16.04 9.99
CA GLU A 164 8.48 15.32 10.41
C GLU A 164 8.09 13.85 10.47
N TRP A 165 8.83 12.95 9.85
CA TRP A 165 8.53 11.51 9.92
C TRP A 165 9.54 10.82 10.81
N LEU A 166 9.07 9.94 11.68
CA LEU A 166 9.91 9.14 12.56
C LEU A 166 9.81 7.66 12.17
N ALA A 167 10.93 7.09 11.75
CA ALA A 167 11.06 5.65 11.58
C ALA A 167 11.27 4.98 12.95
N LEU A 168 10.38 4.07 13.31
CA LEU A 168 10.55 3.17 14.45
C LEU A 168 11.02 1.81 13.92
N GLY A 169 12.10 1.29 14.50
CA GLY A 169 12.50 -0.09 14.30
C GLY A 169 11.53 -1.06 14.99
N GLU A 170 11.71 -2.34 14.68
CA GLU A 170 10.97 -3.44 15.28
C GLU A 170 11.00 -3.40 16.82
N GLY A 171 9.86 -3.68 17.44
CA GLY A 171 9.69 -3.77 18.89
C GLY A 171 9.50 -2.44 19.62
N LEU A 172 9.63 -1.28 18.95
CA LEU A 172 9.42 0.03 19.57
C LEU A 172 7.93 0.33 19.79
N ALA A 173 7.62 1.02 20.89
CA ALA A 173 6.27 1.27 21.36
C ALA A 173 5.86 2.75 21.21
N VAL A 174 4.62 2.96 20.77
CA VAL A 174 3.92 4.25 20.84
C VAL A 174 3.14 4.27 22.15
N LEU A 175 3.37 5.28 22.98
CA LEU A 175 2.72 5.44 24.29
C LEU A 175 1.60 6.49 24.24
N ASP A 176 0.65 6.42 25.17
CA ASP A 176 -0.42 7.42 25.31
C ASP A 176 0.04 8.74 25.95
N GLY A 177 1.30 8.81 26.38
CA GLY A 177 1.99 10.02 26.79
C GLY A 177 3.45 9.76 27.19
N PRO A 178 4.23 10.82 27.51
CA PRO A 178 5.56 10.67 28.07
C PRO A 178 5.53 9.91 29.41
N ASN A 179 5.94 8.63 29.40
CA ASN A 179 5.82 7.65 30.49
C ASN A 179 4.42 7.06 30.73
N GLY A 180 3.55 7.11 29.72
CA GLY A 180 2.23 6.51 29.75
C GLY A 180 2.20 5.03 29.33
N ASP A 181 1.00 4.48 29.15
CA ASP A 181 0.80 3.09 28.75
C ASP A 181 1.07 2.88 27.26
N THR A 182 1.44 1.66 26.87
CA THR A 182 1.69 1.31 25.46
C THR A 182 0.36 1.19 24.70
N LEU A 183 0.21 1.99 23.65
CA LEU A 183 -0.93 1.92 22.72
C LEU A 183 -0.68 0.89 21.61
N VAL A 184 0.48 0.98 20.96
CA VAL A 184 0.85 0.17 19.80
C VAL A 184 2.32 -0.19 19.88
N ARG A 185 2.69 -1.40 19.47
CA ARG A 185 4.08 -1.82 19.27
C ARG A 185 4.30 -2.14 17.80
N ALA A 186 5.32 -1.54 17.21
CA ALA A 186 5.70 -1.84 15.83
C ALA A 186 6.28 -3.26 15.77
N GLN A 187 5.60 -4.18 15.06
CA GLN A 187 6.10 -5.54 14.82
C GLN A 187 7.10 -5.60 13.66
N GLN A 188 7.16 -4.52 12.87
CA GLN A 188 8.06 -4.34 11.74
C GLN A 188 8.50 -2.87 11.70
N PRO A 189 9.63 -2.54 11.04
CA PRO A 189 10.03 -1.15 10.85
C PRO A 189 8.90 -0.32 10.24
N SER A 190 8.48 0.73 10.93
CA SER A 190 7.29 1.52 10.59
C SER A 190 7.58 3.02 10.69
N THR A 191 7.07 3.82 9.76
CA THR A 191 7.22 5.28 9.77
C THR A 191 5.94 5.96 10.25
N PHE A 192 6.09 6.96 11.11
CA PHE A 192 4.98 7.71 11.67
C PHE A 192 5.16 9.21 11.46
N GLU A 193 4.05 9.88 11.16
CA GLU A 193 4.01 11.34 11.05
C GLU A 193 4.11 11.94 12.46
N VAL A 194 5.16 12.71 12.74
CA VAL A 194 5.38 13.44 13.99
C VAL A 194 4.58 14.73 13.96
N LEU A 195 3.62 14.82 14.88
CA LEU A 195 2.75 15.98 15.07
C LEU A 195 3.39 17.04 15.97
N ALA A 196 4.20 16.62 16.94
CA ALA A 196 4.87 17.51 17.89
C ALA A 196 6.06 16.83 18.58
N ARG A 197 6.99 17.61 19.12
CA ARG A 197 8.07 17.14 19.99
C ARG A 197 8.05 17.78 21.37
N GLN A 198 8.38 16.98 22.38
CA GLN A 198 8.59 17.44 23.75
C GLN A 198 9.83 16.76 24.34
N GLY A 199 10.98 17.44 24.26
CA GLY A 199 12.26 16.83 24.62
C GLY A 199 12.57 15.64 23.72
N ASN A 200 12.86 14.47 24.33
CA ASN A 200 13.11 13.23 23.58
C ASN A 200 11.82 12.49 23.17
N TRP A 201 10.65 13.09 23.38
CA TRP A 201 9.36 12.51 23.00
C TRP A 201 8.85 13.12 21.70
N ALA A 202 8.25 12.28 20.87
CA ALA A 202 7.53 12.68 19.67
C ALA A 202 6.09 12.20 19.79
N GLN A 203 5.13 13.11 19.59
CA GLN A 203 3.73 12.76 19.39
C GLN A 203 3.56 12.39 17.93
N VAL A 204 2.98 11.23 17.65
CA VAL A 204 2.91 10.68 16.29
C VAL A 204 1.48 10.35 15.87
N SER A 205 1.22 10.38 14.56
CA SER A 205 -0.03 9.97 13.91
C SER A 205 0.16 8.63 13.21
N ILE A 206 -0.79 7.72 13.43
CA ILE A 206 -0.82 6.39 12.82
C ILE A 206 -1.95 6.37 11.79
N LYS A 207 -1.62 6.08 10.52
CA LYS A 207 -2.60 5.88 9.45
C LYS A 207 -2.61 4.41 9.08
N GLY A 208 -3.78 3.79 9.17
CA GLY A 208 -3.95 2.37 8.87
C GLY A 208 -5.42 2.05 8.64
N TRP A 209 -5.67 0.89 8.06
CA TRP A 209 -7.01 0.39 7.85
C TRP A 209 -7.30 -0.67 8.90
N LEU A 210 -8.42 -0.51 9.59
CA LEU A 210 -9.01 -1.54 10.44
C LEU A 210 -10.36 -1.90 9.84
N TRP A 211 -10.76 -3.18 9.94
CA TRP A 211 -12.10 -3.60 9.56
C TRP A 211 -13.11 -2.81 10.40
N ALA A 212 -13.97 -2.01 9.75
CA ALA A 212 -14.93 -1.12 10.39
C ALA A 212 -16.36 -1.49 9.94
N PRO A 213 -17.13 -2.23 10.75
CA PRO A 213 -18.54 -2.51 10.49
C PRO A 213 -19.36 -1.23 10.65
N GLU A 214 -20.62 -1.27 10.18
CA GLU A 214 -21.52 -0.11 10.23
C GLU A 214 -21.75 0.44 11.65
N THR A 215 -21.57 -0.37 12.69
CA THR A 215 -21.71 0.06 14.08
C THR A 215 -20.41 -0.05 14.87
N SER A 216 -20.06 1.01 15.62
CA SER A 216 -18.83 1.03 16.43
C SER A 216 -18.88 0.10 17.66
N GLU A 217 -20.04 -0.46 18.02
CA GLU A 217 -20.17 -1.45 19.11
C GLU A 217 -19.50 -2.78 18.74
N ASP A 218 -19.58 -3.18 17.47
CA ASP A 218 -18.94 -4.39 16.94
C ASP A 218 -17.41 -4.33 16.99
N LEU A 219 -16.82 -3.12 16.99
CA LEU A 219 -15.37 -2.90 17.11
C LEU A 219 -14.83 -3.10 18.52
N GLN A 220 -15.67 -2.92 19.55
CA GLN A 220 -15.22 -3.04 20.95
C GLN A 220 -14.99 -4.49 21.36
N ARG A 221 -15.58 -5.43 20.62
CA ARG A 221 -15.34 -6.87 20.70
C ARG A 221 -15.57 -7.46 19.32
N LEU A 222 -14.57 -7.42 18.43
CA LEU A 222 -14.65 -8.13 17.16
C LEU A 222 -14.98 -9.60 17.46
N PRO A 223 -16.21 -10.08 17.17
CA PRO A 223 -16.55 -11.43 17.55
C PRO A 223 -15.77 -12.35 16.63
N VAL A 224 -14.93 -13.19 17.23
CA VAL A 224 -14.39 -14.35 16.53
C VAL A 224 -15.58 -15.21 16.15
N LEU A 225 -15.82 -15.36 14.85
CA LEU A 225 -16.91 -16.16 14.35
C LEU A 225 -16.49 -17.63 14.43
N VAL A 226 -17.21 -18.40 15.24
CA VAL A 226 -16.89 -19.80 15.50
C VAL A 226 -17.66 -20.69 14.52
N ASP A 227 -16.97 -21.64 13.91
CA ASP A 227 -17.57 -22.72 13.11
C ASP A 227 -18.50 -22.22 11.99
N VAL A 228 -18.09 -21.15 11.30
CA VAL A 228 -18.79 -20.65 10.11
C VAL A 228 -18.81 -21.74 9.03
N ASN A 229 -19.94 -21.92 8.35
CA ASN A 229 -20.04 -22.87 7.25
C ASN A 229 -19.28 -22.35 6.02
N ILE A 230 -18.52 -23.22 5.35
CA ILE A 230 -17.74 -22.89 4.15
C ILE A 230 -18.67 -22.45 3.00
N ASP A 231 -19.86 -23.05 2.89
CA ASP A 231 -20.85 -22.65 1.87
C ASP A 231 -21.27 -21.18 2.05
N ASP A 232 -21.47 -20.74 3.31
CA ASP A 232 -21.82 -19.35 3.62
C ASP A 232 -20.72 -18.37 3.21
N LEU A 233 -19.45 -18.77 3.35
CA LEU A 233 -18.31 -17.96 2.92
C LEU A 233 -18.30 -17.78 1.41
N SER A 234 -18.64 -18.84 0.68
CA SER A 234 -18.65 -18.82 -0.79
C SER A 234 -19.84 -18.03 -1.34
N ASP A 235 -21.01 -18.12 -0.69
CA ASP A 235 -22.22 -17.41 -1.09
C ASP A 235 -22.18 -15.91 -0.77
N ARG A 236 -21.52 -15.50 0.32
CA ARG A 236 -21.51 -14.12 0.83
C ARG A 236 -20.11 -13.63 1.25
N PRO A 237 -19.10 -13.65 0.35
CA PRO A 237 -17.70 -13.41 0.70
C PRO A 237 -17.46 -12.05 1.37
N HIS A 238 -18.11 -11.00 0.87
CA HIS A 238 -17.94 -9.62 1.37
C HIS A 238 -18.38 -9.42 2.83
N GLU A 239 -19.20 -10.31 3.40
CA GLU A 239 -19.62 -10.23 4.81
C GLU A 239 -18.57 -10.81 5.78
N PHE A 240 -17.66 -11.65 5.26
CA PHE A 240 -16.72 -12.44 6.04
C PHE A 240 -15.26 -12.10 5.79
N GLU A 241 -14.90 -11.57 4.62
CA GLU A 241 -13.50 -11.20 4.32
C GLU A 241 -12.96 -10.18 5.32
N GLY A 242 -11.76 -10.45 5.84
CA GLY A 242 -11.12 -9.67 6.90
C GLY A 242 -11.62 -9.94 8.32
N ARG A 243 -12.66 -10.78 8.52
CA ARG A 243 -13.14 -11.19 9.84
C ARG A 243 -12.22 -12.24 10.47
N PHE A 244 -12.24 -12.32 11.79
CA PHE A 244 -11.58 -13.41 12.52
C PHE A 244 -12.53 -14.59 12.63
N LEU A 245 -12.08 -15.74 12.12
CA LEU A 245 -12.77 -17.01 12.20
C LEU A 245 -12.03 -17.93 13.16
N GLN A 246 -12.77 -18.75 13.89
CA GLN A 246 -12.23 -19.88 14.63
C GLN A 246 -12.78 -21.18 14.05
N TRP A 247 -11.87 -22.07 13.70
CA TRP A 247 -12.21 -23.43 13.31
C TRP A 247 -11.35 -24.45 14.03
N ASP A 248 -11.95 -25.59 14.27
CA ASP A 248 -11.22 -26.80 14.60
C ASP A 248 -10.84 -27.51 13.29
N LEU A 249 -9.54 -27.56 13.03
CA LEU A 249 -8.95 -28.06 11.81
C LEU A 249 -8.09 -29.28 12.12
N GLN A 250 -7.96 -30.16 11.15
CA GLN A 250 -6.97 -31.21 11.19
C GLN A 250 -5.83 -30.89 10.24
N PHE A 251 -4.61 -30.89 10.77
CA PHE A 251 -3.39 -30.64 10.01
C PHE A 251 -3.08 -31.81 9.08
N VAL A 252 -2.76 -31.53 7.83
CA VAL A 252 -2.36 -32.54 6.83
C VAL A 252 -0.87 -32.43 6.55
N THR A 253 -0.42 -31.27 6.08
CA THR A 253 0.98 -31.00 5.76
C THR A 253 1.25 -29.50 5.75
N ILE A 254 2.52 -29.12 5.86
CA ILE A 254 2.99 -27.79 5.48
C ILE A 254 3.43 -27.84 4.03
N GLU A 255 3.04 -26.81 3.27
CA GLU A 255 3.46 -26.63 1.89
C GLU A 255 3.97 -25.21 1.67
N LYS A 256 4.64 -25.05 0.54
CA LYS A 256 5.11 -23.77 0.05
C LYS A 256 4.36 -23.47 -1.24
N ALA A 257 3.74 -22.31 -1.33
CA ALA A 257 2.95 -21.93 -2.49
C ALA A 257 3.84 -21.88 -3.74
N ASP A 258 3.39 -22.54 -4.81
CA ASP A 258 3.95 -22.36 -6.13
C ASP A 258 3.45 -21.02 -6.72
N GLY A 259 4.23 -20.40 -7.60
CA GLY A 259 3.87 -19.11 -8.21
C GLY A 259 2.65 -19.19 -9.17
N ILE A 260 1.93 -20.31 -9.21
CA ILE A 260 0.75 -20.51 -10.06
C ILE A 260 -0.54 -20.14 -9.30
N ARG A 261 -0.59 -20.39 -7.98
CA ARG A 261 -1.75 -20.05 -7.13
C ARG A 261 -1.79 -18.54 -6.84
N SER A 262 -2.76 -17.83 -7.43
CA SER A 262 -2.80 -16.36 -7.36
C SER A 262 -3.17 -15.78 -5.99
N ASP A 263 -3.75 -16.59 -5.10
CA ASP A 263 -4.26 -16.13 -3.79
C ASP A 263 -3.25 -16.37 -2.64
N PHE A 264 -2.05 -16.87 -2.96
CA PHE A 264 -0.88 -16.97 -2.08
C PHE A 264 0.25 -16.07 -2.59
N TYR A 265 1.15 -15.63 -1.72
CA TYR A 265 2.42 -15.06 -2.18
C TYR A 265 3.32 -16.16 -2.76
N GLU A 266 4.17 -15.79 -3.72
CA GLU A 266 5.21 -16.70 -4.18
C GLU A 266 6.06 -17.12 -2.98
N ASN A 267 6.32 -18.43 -2.85
CA ASN A 267 7.10 -18.97 -1.74
C ASN A 267 6.47 -18.85 -0.33
N GLU A 268 5.19 -18.47 -0.21
CA GLU A 268 4.50 -18.41 1.09
C GLU A 268 4.36 -19.80 1.71
N ASN A 269 4.66 -19.93 3.00
CA ASN A 269 4.37 -21.15 3.74
C ASN A 269 2.90 -21.16 4.16
N PHE A 270 2.25 -22.29 3.93
CA PHE A 270 0.87 -22.47 4.36
C PHE A 270 0.63 -23.91 4.82
N LEU A 271 -0.32 -24.07 5.72
CA LEU A 271 -0.80 -25.35 6.17
C LEU A 271 -1.92 -25.80 5.23
N VAL A 272 -1.80 -27.03 4.75
CA VAL A 272 -2.92 -27.78 4.21
C VAL A 272 -3.67 -28.37 5.39
N THR A 273 -4.91 -27.95 5.59
CA THR A 273 -5.75 -28.44 6.67
C THR A 273 -7.12 -28.85 6.14
N ARG A 274 -7.83 -29.66 6.92
CA ARG A 274 -9.22 -30.00 6.68
C ARG A 274 -10.08 -29.61 7.87
N LEU A 275 -11.34 -29.24 7.64
CA LEU A 275 -12.27 -29.01 8.73
C LEU A 275 -12.43 -30.31 9.54
N ALA A 276 -12.30 -30.24 10.87
CA ALA A 276 -12.38 -31.42 11.71
C ALA A 276 -13.73 -32.16 11.49
N ASN A 277 -13.69 -33.48 11.51
CA ASN A 277 -14.85 -34.36 11.25
C ASN A 277 -15.43 -34.29 9.82
N THR A 278 -14.69 -33.74 8.86
CA THR A 278 -15.05 -33.79 7.43
C THR A 278 -13.95 -34.45 6.59
N GLU A 279 -14.31 -35.03 5.45
CA GLU A 279 -13.34 -35.64 4.53
C GLU A 279 -12.92 -34.71 3.39
N ASP A 280 -13.82 -33.82 2.94
CA ASP A 280 -13.63 -33.09 1.67
C ASP A 280 -13.45 -31.57 1.81
N ASN A 281 -13.56 -31.03 3.03
CA ASN A 281 -13.53 -29.58 3.25
C ASN A 281 -12.12 -29.11 3.63
N PHE A 282 -11.35 -28.71 2.62
CA PHE A 282 -10.03 -28.13 2.81
C PHE A 282 -10.09 -26.66 3.19
N ILE A 283 -9.19 -26.25 4.08
CA ILE A 283 -8.98 -24.87 4.50
C ILE A 283 -7.46 -24.65 4.48
N TYR A 284 -7.02 -23.61 3.80
CA TYR A 284 -5.60 -23.25 3.78
C TYR A 284 -5.31 -22.18 4.82
N VAL A 285 -4.21 -22.34 5.53
CA VAL A 285 -3.83 -21.41 6.60
C VAL A 285 -2.41 -20.92 6.32
N THR A 286 -2.29 -19.68 5.91
CA THR A 286 -0.99 -19.01 5.68
C THR A 286 -0.28 -18.76 7.01
N VAL A 287 1.04 -18.96 7.03
CA VAL A 287 1.84 -18.97 8.26
C VAL A 287 2.87 -17.85 8.22
N GLY A 288 2.74 -16.90 9.15
CA GLY A 288 3.75 -15.89 9.43
C GLY A 288 5.01 -16.48 10.07
N SER A 289 6.14 -15.78 9.96
CA SER A 289 7.43 -16.25 10.46
C SER A 289 7.44 -16.47 11.98
N GLU A 290 6.61 -15.74 12.72
CA GLU A 290 6.41 -15.83 14.16
C GLU A 290 5.81 -17.18 14.61
N PHE A 291 5.13 -17.89 13.71
CA PHE A 291 4.51 -19.19 14.01
C PHE A 291 5.34 -20.38 13.52
N PHE A 292 6.50 -20.15 12.87
CA PHE A 292 7.30 -21.24 12.26
C PHE A 292 7.75 -22.30 13.26
N GLU A 293 8.18 -21.90 14.46
CA GLU A 293 8.57 -22.85 15.50
C GLU A 293 7.37 -23.69 15.92
N GLU A 294 6.22 -23.07 16.20
CA GLU A 294 5.01 -23.75 16.65
C GLU A 294 4.48 -24.75 15.62
N VAL A 295 4.37 -24.34 14.35
CA VAL A 295 3.87 -25.23 13.28
C VAL A 295 4.84 -26.37 12.97
N SER A 296 6.15 -26.18 13.21
CA SER A 296 7.15 -27.22 12.96
C SER A 296 7.00 -28.46 13.85
N PHE A 297 6.28 -28.32 14.97
CA PHE A 297 5.98 -29.43 15.88
C PHE A 297 4.67 -30.17 15.56
N LEU A 298 3.94 -29.74 14.52
CA LEU A 298 2.73 -30.42 14.08
C LEU A 298 3.06 -31.71 13.34
N ASN A 299 2.29 -32.75 13.66
CA ASN A 299 2.34 -34.03 12.99
C ASN A 299 1.05 -34.20 12.17
N PRO A 300 1.12 -34.82 10.98
CA PRO A 300 -0.08 -35.11 10.20
C PRO A 300 -1.17 -35.76 11.04
N MET A 301 -2.42 -35.32 10.82
CA MET A 301 -3.63 -35.68 11.56
C MET A 301 -3.79 -35.04 12.95
N ASP A 302 -2.85 -34.20 13.41
CA ASP A 302 -3.04 -33.39 14.62
C ASP A 302 -4.30 -32.52 14.46
N GLU A 303 -5.15 -32.52 15.49
CA GLU A 303 -6.24 -31.57 15.58
C GLU A 303 -5.75 -30.26 16.21
N VAL A 304 -6.03 -29.16 15.54
CA VAL A 304 -5.64 -27.82 15.94
C VAL A 304 -6.87 -26.92 15.93
N ARG A 305 -6.99 -26.09 16.96
CA ARG A 305 -7.90 -24.95 16.94
C ARG A 305 -7.15 -23.78 16.36
N VAL A 306 -7.64 -23.24 15.26
CA VAL A 306 -7.05 -22.10 14.58
C VAL A 306 -7.97 -20.92 14.73
N VAL A 307 -7.41 -19.79 15.16
CA VAL A 307 -8.00 -18.47 14.95
C VAL A 307 -7.22 -17.80 13.84
N GLY A 308 -7.92 -17.38 12.80
CA GLY A 308 -7.30 -16.74 11.65
C GLY A 308 -8.18 -15.65 11.05
N ARG A 309 -7.55 -14.68 10.40
CA ARG A 309 -8.27 -13.68 9.62
C ARG A 309 -8.59 -14.26 8.26
N LEU A 310 -9.85 -14.20 7.82
CA LEU A 310 -10.23 -14.64 6.49
C LEU A 310 -9.58 -13.73 5.45
N ARG A 311 -8.64 -14.28 4.67
CA ARG A 311 -7.94 -13.58 3.59
C ARG A 311 -8.76 -13.65 2.30
N THR A 312 -9.20 -14.85 1.95
CA THR A 312 -9.98 -15.14 0.74
C THR A 312 -11.06 -16.15 1.08
N ALA A 313 -12.31 -15.86 0.75
CA ALA A 313 -13.43 -16.76 1.04
C ALA A 313 -13.45 -18.02 0.14
N SER A 314 -12.92 -17.92 -1.09
CA SER A 314 -12.81 -19.04 -2.03
C SER A 314 -11.62 -18.83 -2.98
N GLU A 315 -10.60 -19.69 -2.87
CA GLU A 315 -9.41 -19.69 -3.73
C GLU A 315 -9.75 -20.18 -5.14
N LYS A 316 -9.20 -19.53 -6.17
CA LYS A 316 -9.66 -19.71 -7.57
C LYS A 316 -9.47 -21.12 -8.15
N LEU A 317 -8.49 -21.88 -7.68
CA LEU A 317 -8.14 -23.20 -8.23
C LEU A 317 -8.80 -24.35 -7.47
N THR A 318 -9.03 -24.17 -6.18
CA THR A 318 -9.42 -25.21 -5.23
C THR A 318 -10.79 -24.96 -4.60
N ASN A 319 -11.31 -23.73 -4.72
CA ASN A 319 -12.49 -23.22 -4.03
C ASN A 319 -12.43 -23.26 -2.49
N ALA A 320 -11.24 -23.52 -1.93
CA ALA A 320 -11.04 -23.57 -0.49
C ALA A 320 -10.81 -22.16 0.09
N PRO A 321 -11.31 -21.86 1.29
CA PRO A 321 -11.01 -20.60 1.96
C PRO A 321 -9.54 -20.55 2.43
N ILE A 322 -8.99 -19.33 2.47
CA ILE A 322 -7.64 -19.04 2.96
C ILE A 322 -7.71 -18.17 4.21
N LEU A 323 -7.09 -18.63 5.29
CA LEU A 323 -6.88 -17.89 6.53
C LEU A 323 -5.45 -17.37 6.63
N GLU A 324 -5.29 -16.21 7.26
CA GLU A 324 -4.04 -15.76 7.86
C GLU A 324 -4.00 -16.18 9.32
N LEU A 325 -2.98 -16.95 9.70
CA LEU A 325 -2.85 -17.48 11.06
C LEU A 325 -2.64 -16.36 12.09
N MET A 326 -3.47 -16.34 13.12
CA MET A 326 -3.36 -15.39 14.26
C MET A 326 -3.08 -16.11 15.57
N SER A 327 -3.59 -17.33 15.72
CA SER A 327 -3.31 -18.22 16.85
C SER A 327 -3.58 -19.66 16.44
N LEU A 328 -2.73 -20.55 16.93
CA LEU A 328 -2.87 -22.00 16.79
C LEU A 328 -2.83 -22.62 18.18
N GLU A 329 -3.75 -23.52 18.48
CA GLU A 329 -3.72 -24.33 19.70
C GLU A 329 -3.86 -25.80 19.32
N ARG A 330 -2.88 -26.63 19.67
CA ARG A 330 -3.03 -28.08 19.50
C ARG A 330 -4.06 -28.62 20.48
N LYS A 331 -5.05 -29.35 19.98
CA LYS A 331 -5.92 -30.14 20.84
C LYS A 331 -5.16 -31.36 21.31
N ILE A 332 -4.77 -31.35 22.59
CA ILE A 332 -4.18 -32.52 23.22
C ILE A 332 -5.31 -33.55 23.41
N PRO A 333 -5.12 -34.81 22.97
CA PRO A 333 -6.14 -35.85 23.10
C PRO A 333 -6.48 -36.22 24.54
#